data_AF-A0A936U228-F1
#
_entry.id   AF-A0A936U228-F1
#
_cell.length_a   1.000
_cell.length_b   1.000
_cell.length_c   1.000
_cell.angle_alpha   90.00
_cell.angle_beta   90.00
_cell.angle_gamma   90.00
#
_symmetry.space_group_name_H-M   'P 1'
#
loop_
_entity.id
_entity.type
_entity.pdbx_description
1 polymer ?
#
loop_
_entity_poly.entity_id
_entity_poly.type
_entity_poly.pdbx_seq_one_letter_code
_entity_poly.pdbx_strand_id
1 'polypeptide(L)'
;MNPTASKTGLKPAGVLLAALLTIIFFIADTGFVNAQNEGKQLFEKNCQVCHKLGGGKLVGPELLGVTQRRDKAWIAKFIRNSKEMIDAGDPVAVKVYEENSKIPMLTFTNLSDAEISSIIDYIEKWEPEKEKVFTVDINKKEGFAETEILRGERLYYGLIPFEQGGTKSCVSCHNTVTADSLNWSPSAMDLADAFMEKDGMNIYKSMGEPGSDVMRKAHAEYKLTDQEVFYIAAFLSEFHHEGMAKHKIFPVKLMIFLLFALLMTLALIDLIFTKKIKYRIIHLTVIVVGLGVHFNLAVVEAQNLSRTRDYAPDQPIKFSHKVHAGDNKTDCKYCHSVAEYSKSAGIPSNNVCLNCHKVVLSGRNSGKFEINKIHRADKSGNPIEWVRVHNLADHVFFSHAQHVNAGKIECEKCHGDVAGMDIVKQFSDLSMGWCIDCHRTTKVNFKDNKYYSNYLKLHEELKAGKIDSVTVEQIGGLDCMKCHY
;
A
#
# COMPACT_ATOMS: atom_id res chain seq x y z
N MET A 1 -66.83 10.96 -6.92
CA MET A 1 -67.48 11.06 -5.60
C MET A 1 -66.50 11.76 -4.67
N ASN A 2 -66.83 12.98 -4.21
CA ASN A 2 -66.04 13.71 -3.23
C ASN A 2 -66.04 12.99 -1.88
N PRO A 3 -64.98 13.19 -1.08
CA PRO A 3 -65.19 13.46 0.33
C PRO A 3 -64.57 14.78 0.78
N THR A 4 -65.36 15.43 1.61
CA THR A 4 -65.24 16.74 2.26
C THR A 4 -64.06 16.87 3.22
N ALA A 5 -63.43 18.04 3.20
CA ALA A 5 -62.51 18.49 4.23
C ALA A 5 -63.26 18.88 5.52
N SER A 6 -62.79 18.39 6.66
CA SER A 6 -63.17 18.86 8.00
C SER A 6 -61.98 19.61 8.62
N LYS A 7 -62.21 20.89 8.94
CA LYS A 7 -61.29 21.73 9.70
C LYS A 7 -61.67 21.64 11.18
N THR A 8 -60.80 21.10 12.02
CA THR A 8 -60.86 21.27 13.48
C THR A 8 -59.63 22.09 13.92
N GLY A 9 -59.89 23.31 14.39
CA GLY A 9 -58.88 24.21 14.93
C GLY A 9 -58.48 23.80 16.35
N LEU A 10 -57.18 23.53 16.55
CA LEU A 10 -56.59 23.47 17.88
C LEU A 10 -56.30 24.89 18.39
N LYS A 11 -56.73 25.19 19.62
CA LYS A 11 -56.55 26.50 20.28
C LYS A 11 -55.06 26.78 20.56
N PRO A 12 -54.59 28.05 20.51
CA PRO A 12 -53.17 28.39 20.50
C PRO A 12 -52.46 28.27 21.86
N ALA A 13 -53.17 27.97 22.95
CA ALA A 13 -52.59 27.90 24.30
C ALA A 13 -51.90 26.56 24.62
N GLY A 14 -52.23 25.46 23.91
CA GLY A 14 -51.64 24.13 24.16
C GLY A 14 -50.32 23.86 23.44
N VAL A 15 -50.02 24.60 22.37
CA VAL A 15 -48.85 24.36 21.50
C VAL A 15 -47.58 25.00 22.10
N LEU A 16 -47.72 26.11 22.82
CA LEU A 16 -46.58 26.79 23.46
C LEU A 16 -46.04 26.04 24.68
N LEU A 17 -46.89 25.39 25.48
CA LEU A 17 -46.45 24.64 26.66
C LEU A 17 -45.80 23.29 26.29
N ALA A 18 -46.29 22.62 25.24
CA ALA A 18 -45.69 21.40 24.71
C ALA A 18 -44.36 21.66 23.99
N ALA A 19 -44.21 22.81 23.31
CA ALA A 19 -42.95 23.22 22.67
C ALA A 19 -41.87 23.61 23.69
N LEU A 20 -42.23 24.28 24.79
CA LEU A 20 -41.27 24.62 25.85
C LEU A 20 -40.80 23.39 26.64
N LEU A 21 -41.67 22.40 26.90
CA LEU A 21 -41.28 21.15 27.57
C LEU A 21 -40.43 20.22 26.68
N THR A 22 -40.64 20.22 25.36
CA THR A 22 -39.79 19.47 24.41
C THR A 22 -38.44 20.12 24.17
N ILE A 23 -38.35 21.46 24.22
CA ILE A 23 -37.07 22.19 24.14
C ILE A 23 -36.23 22.01 25.43
N ILE A 24 -36.87 21.98 26.60
CA ILE A 24 -36.16 21.72 27.88
C ILE A 24 -35.68 20.26 27.97
N PHE A 25 -36.42 19.30 27.38
CA PHE A 25 -35.96 17.90 27.29
C PHE A 25 -34.84 17.70 26.25
N PHE A 26 -34.79 18.50 25.18
CA PHE A 26 -33.71 18.43 24.17
C PHE A 26 -32.40 19.11 24.60
N ILE A 27 -32.44 20.04 25.57
CA ILE A 27 -31.24 20.74 26.07
C ILE A 27 -30.56 19.94 27.20
N ALA A 28 -31.25 19.00 27.85
CA ALA A 28 -30.67 18.22 28.95
C ALA A 28 -29.85 16.98 28.54
N ASP A 29 -30.00 16.48 27.30
CA ASP A 29 -29.39 15.19 26.89
C ASP A 29 -28.14 15.31 25.98
N THR A 30 -27.79 16.53 25.55
CA THR A 30 -26.62 16.76 24.68
C THR A 30 -25.33 17.09 25.45
N GLY A 31 -25.43 17.29 26.78
CA GLY A 31 -24.29 17.70 27.62
C GLY A 31 -23.43 16.56 28.18
N PHE A 32 -23.91 15.31 28.19
CA PHE A 32 -23.21 14.20 28.86
C PHE A 32 -22.58 13.15 27.93
N VAL A 33 -22.94 13.12 26.65
CA VAL A 33 -22.44 12.08 25.72
C VAL A 33 -21.15 12.48 24.99
N ASN A 34 -20.81 13.78 24.91
CA ASN A 34 -19.66 14.23 24.11
C ASN A 34 -18.31 14.21 24.85
N ALA A 35 -18.28 14.37 26.18
CA ALA A 35 -17.03 14.40 26.94
C ALA A 35 -16.30 13.04 27.00
N GLN A 36 -17.06 11.93 26.89
CA GLN A 36 -16.52 10.58 27.03
C GLN A 36 -15.76 10.11 25.76
N ASN A 37 -16.01 10.72 24.61
CA ASN A 37 -15.33 10.40 23.35
C ASN A 37 -14.08 11.23 23.10
N GLU A 38 -14.00 12.46 23.62
CA GLU A 38 -12.88 13.37 23.37
C GLU A 38 -11.59 12.87 24.05
N GLY A 39 -11.66 12.48 25.32
CA GLY A 39 -10.51 11.92 26.05
C GLY A 39 -9.98 10.63 25.43
N LYS A 40 -10.88 9.74 24.97
CA LYS A 40 -10.52 8.50 24.24
C LYS A 40 -9.75 8.82 22.95
N GLN A 41 -10.28 9.71 22.11
CA GLN A 41 -9.65 10.07 20.84
C GLN A 41 -8.29 10.73 21.05
N LEU A 42 -8.18 11.62 22.04
CA LEU A 42 -6.91 12.25 22.38
C LEU A 42 -5.89 11.24 22.90
N PHE A 43 -6.31 10.27 23.71
CA PHE A 43 -5.45 9.19 24.19
C PHE A 43 -4.98 8.27 23.05
N GLU A 44 -5.88 7.84 22.16
CA GLU A 44 -5.56 6.97 21.01
C GLU A 44 -4.61 7.66 20.03
N LYS A 45 -4.79 8.96 19.84
CA LYS A 45 -3.97 9.78 18.93
C LYS A 45 -2.57 10.03 19.49
N ASN A 46 -2.45 10.34 20.79
CA ASN A 46 -1.22 10.89 21.36
C ASN A 46 -0.49 9.95 22.32
N CYS A 47 -1.18 9.00 22.97
CA CYS A 47 -0.66 8.26 24.14
C CYS A 47 -0.57 6.75 23.89
N GLN A 48 -1.54 6.16 23.19
CA GLN A 48 -1.66 4.72 22.98
C GLN A 48 -0.48 4.11 22.21
N VAL A 49 0.26 4.93 21.47
CA VAL A 49 1.48 4.53 20.75
C VAL A 49 2.55 4.00 21.70
N CYS A 50 2.67 4.62 22.88
CA CYS A 50 3.70 4.28 23.86
C CYS A 50 3.13 3.58 25.10
N HIS A 51 1.86 3.81 25.42
CA HIS A 51 1.23 3.35 26.65
C HIS A 51 0.07 2.40 26.38
N LYS A 52 -0.09 1.42 27.28
CA LYS A 52 -1.27 0.55 27.32
C LYS A 52 -2.13 0.83 28.55
N LEU A 53 -3.42 0.55 28.41
CA LEU A 53 -4.39 0.45 29.49
C LEU A 53 -4.73 -1.04 29.60
N GLY A 54 -3.94 -1.82 30.35
CA GLY A 54 -4.05 -3.29 30.38
C GLY A 54 -2.97 -4.00 29.53
N GLY A 55 -2.50 -5.16 29.98
CA GLY A 55 -1.57 -6.01 29.22
C GLY A 55 -0.10 -5.60 29.28
N GLY A 56 0.30 -4.88 30.35
CA GLY A 56 1.69 -4.64 30.73
C GLY A 56 2.39 -3.50 29.98
N LYS A 57 3.72 -3.44 30.14
CA LYS A 57 4.60 -2.40 29.57
C LYS A 57 4.66 -2.48 28.03
N LEU A 58 4.78 -1.32 27.37
CA LEU A 58 5.05 -1.21 25.93
C LEU A 58 6.35 -0.44 25.69
N VAL A 59 6.27 0.85 25.34
CA VAL A 59 7.43 1.76 25.29
C VAL A 59 7.52 2.51 26.62
N GLY A 60 6.39 3.07 27.05
CA GLY A 60 6.19 3.62 28.39
C GLY A 60 5.53 2.61 29.35
N PRO A 61 5.46 2.96 30.64
CA PRO A 61 4.79 2.13 31.65
C PRO A 61 3.29 2.03 31.39
N GLU A 62 2.69 0.99 31.97
CA GLU A 62 1.23 0.78 31.95
C GLU A 62 0.51 1.88 32.73
N LEU A 63 -0.55 2.43 32.13
CA LEU A 63 -1.30 3.55 32.68
C LEU A 63 -2.58 3.14 33.41
N LEU A 64 -2.97 1.86 33.35
CA LEU A 64 -4.10 1.36 34.10
C LEU A 64 -3.88 1.60 35.61
N GLY A 65 -4.82 2.28 36.26
CA GLY A 65 -4.72 2.66 37.67
C GLY A 65 -3.67 3.75 37.99
N VAL A 66 -3.16 4.49 36.99
CA VAL A 66 -2.15 5.54 37.24
C VAL A 66 -2.67 6.64 38.17
N THR A 67 -3.96 6.99 38.09
CA THR A 67 -4.62 7.97 38.97
C THR A 67 -4.77 7.49 40.41
N GLN A 68 -4.66 6.18 40.65
CA GLN A 68 -4.60 5.60 42.00
C GLN A 68 -3.17 5.63 42.55
N ARG A 69 -2.17 5.60 41.65
CA ARG A 69 -0.74 5.66 42.02
C ARG A 69 -0.25 7.09 42.19
N ARG A 70 -0.84 8.08 41.51
CA ARG A 70 -0.35 9.46 41.44
C ARG A 70 -1.48 10.48 41.35
N ASP A 71 -1.20 11.66 41.89
CA ASP A 71 -2.10 12.81 41.82
C ASP A 71 -2.31 13.29 40.38
N LYS A 72 -3.56 13.68 40.06
CA LYS A 72 -3.93 14.13 38.71
C LYS A 72 -3.16 15.37 38.26
N ALA A 73 -2.83 16.30 39.16
CA ALA A 73 -2.06 17.49 38.82
C ALA A 73 -0.58 17.15 38.54
N TRP A 74 -0.02 16.15 39.24
CA TRP A 74 1.31 15.63 38.92
C TRP A 74 1.31 14.96 37.53
N ILE A 75 0.32 14.12 37.24
CA ILE A 75 0.16 13.46 35.93
C ILE A 75 0.04 14.52 34.82
N ALA A 76 -0.77 15.57 35.03
CA ALA A 76 -0.94 16.64 34.05
C ALA A 76 0.38 17.39 33.76
N LYS A 77 1.17 17.70 34.80
CA LYS A 77 2.50 18.31 34.64
C LYS A 77 3.45 17.39 33.87
N PHE A 78 3.43 16.10 34.17
CA PHE A 78 4.28 15.11 33.52
C PHE A 78 3.92 14.92 32.04
N ILE A 79 2.62 14.90 31.71
CA ILE A 79 2.13 14.88 30.33
C ILE A 79 2.58 16.16 29.61
N ARG A 80 2.45 17.32 30.24
CA ARG A 80 2.81 18.60 29.62
C ARG A 80 4.30 18.65 29.27
N ASN A 81 5.18 18.28 30.20
CA ASN A 81 6.62 18.29 29.97
C ASN A 81 7.40 17.37 30.93
N SER A 82 7.55 16.10 30.55
CA SER A 82 8.27 15.13 31.38
C SER A 82 9.75 15.50 31.57
N LYS A 83 10.39 16.07 30.54
CA LYS A 83 11.81 16.44 30.58
C LYS A 83 12.11 17.50 31.63
N GLU A 84 11.26 18.51 31.75
CA GLU A 84 11.41 19.55 32.76
C GLU A 84 11.30 18.99 34.18
N MET A 85 10.42 18.02 34.42
CA MET A 85 10.32 17.36 35.72
C MET A 85 11.53 16.48 36.03
N ILE A 86 12.11 15.82 35.01
CA ILE A 86 13.34 15.05 35.14
C ILE A 86 14.53 15.98 35.43
N ASP A 87 14.66 17.08 34.69
CA ASP A 87 15.74 18.05 34.84
C ASP A 87 15.65 18.80 36.20
N ALA A 88 14.44 19.03 36.70
CA ALA A 88 14.17 19.58 38.03
C ALA A 88 14.45 18.59 39.17
N GLY A 89 14.77 17.34 38.87
CA GLY A 89 15.12 16.31 39.85
C GLY A 89 13.92 15.72 40.59
N ASP A 90 12.72 15.71 40.00
CA ASP A 90 11.57 15.01 40.60
C ASP A 90 11.92 13.51 40.72
N PRO A 91 11.91 12.95 41.95
CA PRO A 91 12.44 11.61 42.20
C PRO A 91 11.63 10.52 41.50
N VAL A 92 10.34 10.77 41.23
CA VAL A 92 9.46 9.83 40.51
C VAL A 92 9.71 9.95 39.01
N ALA A 93 9.82 11.18 38.49
CA ALA A 93 10.09 11.41 37.07
C ALA A 93 11.43 10.80 36.65
N VAL A 94 12.48 11.00 37.45
CA VAL A 94 13.81 10.42 37.23
C VAL A 94 13.76 8.89 37.28
N LYS A 95 13.08 8.32 38.29
CA LYS A 95 12.94 6.86 38.40
C LYS A 95 12.22 6.25 37.19
N VAL A 96 11.10 6.84 36.77
CA VAL A 96 10.34 6.38 35.59
C VAL A 96 11.20 6.52 34.33
N TYR A 97 11.99 7.57 34.20
CA TYR A 97 12.91 7.76 33.09
C TYR A 97 14.00 6.67 33.03
N GLU A 98 14.63 6.36 34.17
CA GLU A 98 15.65 5.30 34.25
C GLU A 98 15.09 3.90 33.95
N GLU A 99 13.89 3.59 34.45
CA GLU A 99 13.22 2.29 34.24
C GLU A 99 12.66 2.11 32.81
N ASN A 100 12.62 3.17 32.00
CA ASN A 100 12.05 3.16 30.64
C ASN A 100 13.09 3.60 29.59
N SER A 101 14.23 2.91 29.61
CA SER A 101 15.29 3.03 28.59
C SER A 101 15.89 4.42 28.44
N LYS A 102 15.70 5.31 29.43
CA LYS A 102 16.16 6.71 29.39
C LYS A 102 15.61 7.47 28.18
N ILE A 103 14.40 7.12 27.75
CA ILE A 103 13.66 7.85 26.70
C ILE A 103 12.66 8.75 27.41
N PRO A 104 12.78 10.10 27.27
CA PRO A 104 11.81 10.99 27.88
C PRO A 104 10.47 10.89 27.13
N MET A 105 9.36 11.04 27.85
CA MET A 105 8.05 11.15 27.21
C MET A 105 7.99 12.44 26.39
N LEU A 106 7.33 12.39 25.24
CA LEU A 106 7.13 13.56 24.38
C LEU A 106 6.47 14.71 25.15
N THR A 107 6.80 15.94 24.78
CA THR A 107 6.24 17.15 25.36
C THR A 107 4.94 17.51 24.64
N PHE A 108 3.86 17.74 25.40
CA PHE A 108 2.53 18.04 24.87
C PHE A 108 2.09 19.47 25.23
N THR A 109 2.90 20.46 24.86
CA THR A 109 2.58 21.89 25.07
C THR A 109 1.41 22.37 24.22
N ASN A 110 1.06 21.62 23.18
CA ASN A 110 -0.06 21.89 22.29
C ASN A 110 -1.43 21.47 22.85
N LEU A 111 -1.47 20.74 23.98
CA LEU A 111 -2.72 20.35 24.63
C LEU A 111 -3.11 21.36 25.72
N SER A 112 -4.38 21.77 25.70
CA SER A 112 -5.00 22.58 26.74
C SER A 112 -5.16 21.79 28.05
N ASP A 113 -5.34 22.49 29.17
CA ASP A 113 -5.59 21.82 30.47
C ASP A 113 -6.86 20.97 30.44
N ALA A 114 -7.89 21.40 29.70
CA ALA A 114 -9.13 20.65 29.54
C ALA A 114 -8.91 19.33 28.77
N GLU A 115 -8.09 19.36 27.72
CA GLU A 115 -7.73 18.18 26.93
C GLU A 115 -6.87 17.20 27.75
N ILE A 116 -5.91 17.69 28.53
CA ILE A 116 -5.12 16.81 29.41
C ILE A 116 -6.02 16.19 30.49
N SER A 117 -6.95 16.96 31.06
CA SER A 117 -7.90 16.45 32.05
C SER A 117 -8.81 15.37 31.46
N SER A 118 -9.31 15.56 30.23
CA SER A 118 -10.18 14.56 29.58
C SER A 118 -9.43 13.26 29.28
N ILE A 119 -8.14 13.32 28.94
CA ILE A 119 -7.28 12.14 28.79
C ILE A 119 -7.13 11.41 30.13
N ILE A 120 -6.84 12.13 31.22
CA ILE A 120 -6.68 11.54 32.56
C ILE A 120 -7.98 10.88 33.02
N ASP A 121 -9.12 11.53 32.81
CA ASP A 121 -10.42 11.00 33.17
C ASP A 121 -10.80 9.77 32.33
N TYR A 122 -10.40 9.73 31.06
CA TYR A 122 -10.55 8.54 30.22
C TYR A 122 -9.72 7.37 30.77
N ILE A 123 -8.46 7.60 31.13
CA ILE A 123 -7.58 6.56 31.71
C ILE A 123 -8.16 6.01 33.02
N GLU A 124 -8.73 6.88 33.86
CA GLU A 124 -9.32 6.50 35.15
C GLU A 124 -10.59 5.67 34.99
N LYS A 125 -11.46 6.04 34.06
CA LYS A 125 -12.75 5.39 33.79
C LYS A 125 -12.65 4.23 32.80
N TRP A 126 -11.46 3.94 32.30
CA TRP A 126 -11.25 2.85 31.37
C TRP A 126 -11.51 1.52 32.07
N GLU A 127 -12.49 0.78 31.57
CA GLU A 127 -12.73 -0.61 31.94
C GLU A 127 -12.33 -1.50 30.76
N PRO A 128 -11.76 -2.70 31.02
CA PRO A 128 -11.57 -3.68 29.96
C PRO A 128 -12.93 -4.00 29.36
N GLU A 129 -13.09 -3.66 28.08
CA GLU A 129 -14.31 -3.93 27.35
C GLU A 129 -14.61 -5.43 27.46
N LYS A 130 -15.78 -5.79 27.97
CA LYS A 130 -16.23 -7.19 27.97
C LYS A 130 -16.44 -7.59 26.52
N GLU A 131 -15.38 -8.12 25.93
CA GLU A 131 -15.34 -8.60 24.56
C GLU A 131 -16.53 -9.54 24.35
N LYS A 132 -17.46 -9.16 23.46
CA LYS A 132 -18.35 -10.14 22.83
C LYS A 132 -17.46 -10.98 21.93
N VAL A 133 -16.81 -11.98 22.52
CA VAL A 133 -16.05 -12.98 21.78
C VAL A 133 -17.06 -13.84 21.02
N PHE A 134 -17.32 -13.52 19.76
CA PHE A 134 -17.73 -14.55 18.81
C PHE A 134 -16.48 -15.40 18.57
N THR A 135 -16.26 -16.43 19.39
CA THR A 135 -15.28 -17.46 19.08
C THR A 135 -15.82 -18.21 17.87
N VAL A 136 -15.42 -17.79 16.67
CA VAL A 136 -15.37 -18.73 15.56
C VAL A 136 -14.33 -19.75 15.99
N ASP A 137 -14.76 -20.97 16.31
CA ASP A 137 -13.85 -22.08 16.51
C ASP A 137 -13.21 -22.41 15.17
N ILE A 138 -12.11 -21.73 14.85
CA ILE A 138 -11.30 -21.98 13.66
C ILE A 138 -10.74 -23.42 13.63
N ASN A 139 -10.84 -24.15 14.74
CA ASN A 139 -10.42 -25.55 14.87
C ASN A 139 -11.59 -26.54 14.80
N LYS A 140 -12.82 -26.11 14.48
CA LYS A 140 -13.88 -27.05 14.10
C LYS A 140 -13.38 -27.86 12.91
N LYS A 141 -13.29 -29.19 13.09
CA LYS A 141 -12.86 -30.17 12.08
C LYS A 141 -13.67 -30.13 10.77
N GLU A 142 -14.81 -29.47 10.79
CA GLU A 142 -15.66 -29.17 9.64
C GLU A 142 -15.71 -27.64 9.55
N GLY A 143 -15.14 -27.05 8.50
CA GLY A 143 -15.10 -25.60 8.30
C GLY A 143 -16.48 -24.94 8.19
N PHE A 144 -16.53 -23.71 7.69
CA PHE A 144 -17.82 -23.04 7.43
C PHE A 144 -18.68 -23.84 6.46
N ALA A 145 -20.00 -23.84 6.66
CA ALA A 145 -20.89 -24.50 5.72
C ALA A 145 -20.91 -23.74 4.38
N GLU A 146 -21.05 -24.46 3.27
CA GLU A 146 -21.08 -23.87 1.91
C GLU A 146 -22.12 -22.74 1.80
N THR A 147 -23.26 -22.89 2.45
CA THR A 147 -24.32 -21.88 2.47
C THR A 147 -23.94 -20.60 3.24
N GLU A 148 -23.08 -20.71 4.26
CA GLU A 148 -22.55 -19.58 5.02
C GLU A 148 -21.52 -18.82 4.20
N ILE A 149 -20.63 -19.54 3.52
CA ILE A 149 -19.63 -19.00 2.60
C ILE A 149 -20.33 -18.24 1.46
N LEU A 150 -21.29 -18.88 0.77
CA LEU A 150 -22.05 -18.27 -0.32
C LEU A 150 -22.84 -17.04 0.13
N ARG A 151 -23.39 -17.06 1.35
CA ARG A 151 -24.10 -15.89 1.89
C ARG A 151 -23.12 -14.75 2.19
N GLY A 152 -21.95 -15.07 2.72
CA GLY A 152 -20.85 -14.14 2.94
C GLY A 152 -20.35 -13.48 1.66
N GLU A 153 -20.10 -14.30 0.63
CA GLU A 153 -19.70 -13.85 -0.68
C GLU A 153 -20.74 -12.87 -1.25
N ARG A 154 -22.02 -13.24 -1.23
CA ARG A 154 -23.09 -12.37 -1.74
C ARG A 154 -23.20 -11.05 -0.98
N LEU A 155 -22.99 -11.03 0.33
CA LEU A 155 -22.91 -9.79 1.12
C LEU A 155 -21.71 -8.95 0.70
N TYR A 156 -20.54 -9.59 0.58
CA TYR A 156 -19.28 -8.93 0.23
C TYR A 156 -19.31 -8.27 -1.15
N TYR A 157 -19.90 -8.94 -2.14
CA TYR A 157 -20.11 -8.41 -3.48
C TYR A 157 -21.29 -7.42 -3.56
N GLY A 158 -22.10 -7.29 -2.50
CA GLY A 158 -23.30 -6.43 -2.50
C GLY A 158 -24.46 -6.98 -3.36
N LEU A 159 -24.50 -8.30 -3.56
CA LEU A 159 -25.52 -9.01 -4.33
C LEU A 159 -26.81 -9.25 -3.53
N ILE A 160 -26.76 -9.06 -2.21
CA ILE A 160 -27.92 -9.07 -1.31
C ILE A 160 -27.84 -7.86 -0.37
N PRO A 161 -28.99 -7.30 0.04
CA PRO A 161 -29.01 -6.15 0.95
C PRO A 161 -28.60 -6.56 2.37
N PHE A 162 -28.10 -5.59 3.13
CA PHE A 162 -27.95 -5.75 4.56
C PHE A 162 -29.31 -5.68 5.27
N GLU A 163 -29.42 -6.34 6.41
CA GLU A 163 -30.64 -6.40 7.23
C GLU A 163 -31.06 -5.00 7.72
N GLN A 164 -30.08 -4.13 8.00
CA GLN A 164 -30.33 -2.75 8.40
C GLN A 164 -30.51 -1.78 7.21
N GLY A 165 -30.57 -2.31 5.99
CA GLY A 165 -30.95 -1.58 4.77
C GLY A 165 -29.79 -1.23 3.83
N GLY A 166 -30.09 -1.24 2.53
CA GLY A 166 -29.18 -0.90 1.44
C GLY A 166 -28.45 -2.11 0.85
N THR A 167 -28.08 -2.03 -0.44
CA THR A 167 -27.07 -2.90 -1.06
C THR A 167 -25.77 -2.10 -1.12
N LYS A 168 -24.75 -2.56 -0.40
CA LYS A 168 -23.43 -1.95 -0.43
C LYS A 168 -22.43 -3.04 -0.73
N SER A 169 -21.44 -2.71 -1.55
CA SER A 169 -20.50 -3.68 -2.08
C SER A 169 -19.13 -3.44 -1.45
N CYS A 170 -18.68 -4.39 -0.63
CA CYS A 170 -17.35 -4.35 -0.01
C CYS A 170 -16.25 -4.44 -1.07
N VAL A 171 -16.46 -5.24 -2.14
CA VAL A 171 -15.47 -5.46 -3.21
C VAL A 171 -15.10 -4.19 -3.98
N SER A 172 -15.94 -3.16 -3.95
CA SER A 172 -15.66 -1.86 -4.57
C SER A 172 -14.42 -1.19 -3.99
N CYS A 173 -14.13 -1.43 -2.70
CA CYS A 173 -12.96 -0.94 -2.00
C CYS A 173 -11.99 -2.07 -1.62
N HIS A 174 -12.48 -3.27 -1.35
CA HIS A 174 -11.68 -4.42 -0.92
C HIS A 174 -11.65 -5.47 -2.03
N ASN A 175 -10.83 -5.21 -3.04
CA ASN A 175 -10.74 -6.00 -4.27
C ASN A 175 -10.46 -7.49 -4.01
N THR A 176 -11.21 -8.37 -4.68
CA THR A 176 -10.99 -9.82 -4.74
C THR A 176 -10.16 -10.25 -5.95
N VAL A 177 -9.85 -9.30 -6.82
CA VAL A 177 -9.00 -9.48 -7.99
C VAL A 177 -7.74 -8.65 -7.84
N THR A 178 -6.61 -9.15 -8.38
CA THR A 178 -5.38 -8.36 -8.48
C THR A 178 -5.66 -7.11 -9.30
N ALA A 179 -5.43 -5.92 -8.74
CA ALA A 179 -5.70 -4.66 -9.43
C ALA A 179 -4.44 -4.16 -10.14
N ASP A 180 -4.59 -3.70 -11.39
CA ASP A 180 -3.52 -3.01 -12.14
C ASP A 180 -3.32 -1.56 -11.68
N SER A 181 -4.06 -1.11 -10.65
CA SER A 181 -4.07 0.26 -10.13
C SER A 181 -3.97 0.27 -8.61
N LEU A 182 -3.40 1.35 -8.06
CA LEU A 182 -3.16 1.45 -6.63
C LEU A 182 -4.46 1.64 -5.87
N ASN A 183 -4.83 0.61 -5.11
CA ASN A 183 -5.91 0.68 -4.14
C ASN A 183 -5.34 0.86 -2.73
N TRP A 184 -5.52 2.03 -2.11
CA TRP A 184 -5.02 2.29 -0.75
C TRP A 184 -5.74 1.52 0.36
N SER A 185 -6.88 0.93 0.06
CA SER A 185 -7.62 0.07 0.98
C SER A 185 -7.00 -1.33 1.03
N PRO A 186 -7.08 -2.05 2.16
CA PRO A 186 -6.74 -3.47 2.20
C PRO A 186 -7.52 -4.25 1.12
N SER A 187 -6.88 -5.16 0.41
CA SER A 187 -7.56 -6.10 -0.48
C SER A 187 -8.41 -7.11 0.31
N ALA A 188 -9.23 -7.89 -0.37
CA ALA A 188 -9.92 -9.03 0.26
C ALA A 188 -8.93 -10.02 0.87
N MET A 189 -7.79 -10.25 0.19
CA MET A 189 -6.73 -11.13 0.67
C MET A 189 -6.08 -10.58 1.94
N ASP A 190 -5.77 -9.28 1.97
CA ASP A 190 -5.24 -8.60 3.15
C ASP A 190 -6.17 -8.74 4.38
N LEU A 191 -7.49 -8.67 4.15
CA LEU A 191 -8.49 -8.88 5.19
C LEU A 191 -8.56 -10.34 5.65
N ALA A 192 -8.46 -11.27 4.70
CA ALA A 192 -8.44 -12.70 4.95
C ALA A 192 -7.20 -13.14 5.75
N ASP A 193 -6.01 -12.66 5.39
CA ASP A 193 -4.76 -12.89 6.13
C ASP A 193 -4.87 -12.35 7.56
N ALA A 194 -5.37 -11.12 7.70
CA ALA A 194 -5.56 -10.50 9.01
C ALA A 194 -6.60 -11.24 9.88
N PHE A 195 -7.58 -11.90 9.25
CA PHE A 195 -8.55 -12.77 9.92
C PHE A 195 -7.89 -14.06 10.42
N MET A 196 -7.02 -14.68 9.61
CA MET A 196 -6.36 -15.95 9.96
C MET A 196 -5.24 -15.80 11.01
N GLU A 197 -4.47 -14.71 10.98
CA GLU A 197 -3.34 -14.49 11.90
C GLU A 197 -3.72 -14.29 13.38
N LYS A 198 -4.98 -14.01 13.70
CA LYS A 198 -5.43 -13.57 15.04
C LYS A 198 -6.28 -14.59 15.80
N ASP A 199 -6.15 -15.90 15.56
CA ASP A 199 -6.94 -16.94 16.27
C ASP A 199 -8.45 -16.60 16.34
N GLY A 200 -9.05 -16.18 15.22
CA GLY A 200 -10.48 -15.82 15.16
C GLY A 200 -10.90 -14.65 16.06
N MET A 201 -9.96 -13.86 16.62
CA MET A 201 -10.26 -12.75 17.51
C MET A 201 -10.89 -11.58 16.76
N ASN A 202 -12.21 -11.52 16.92
CA ASN A 202 -13.10 -10.39 16.77
C ASN A 202 -12.94 -9.65 15.43
N ILE A 203 -13.50 -10.27 14.39
CA ILE A 203 -13.67 -9.66 13.07
C ILE A 203 -14.37 -8.28 13.14
N TYR A 204 -15.12 -7.98 14.21
CA TYR A 204 -15.67 -6.65 14.47
C TYR A 204 -14.61 -5.61 14.79
N LYS A 205 -13.48 -5.98 15.40
CA LYS A 205 -12.37 -5.04 15.60
C LYS A 205 -11.68 -4.75 14.28
N SER A 206 -11.51 -5.79 13.45
CA SER A 206 -10.94 -5.66 12.11
C SER A 206 -11.85 -4.87 11.15
N MET A 207 -13.18 -4.99 11.26
CA MET A 207 -14.15 -4.27 10.42
C MET A 207 -14.66 -2.95 11.04
N GLY A 208 -14.63 -2.81 12.36
CA GLY A 208 -15.24 -1.72 13.14
C GLY A 208 -14.26 -0.65 13.64
N GLU A 209 -12.95 -0.92 13.67
CA GLU A 209 -11.91 0.10 13.94
C GLU A 209 -10.96 0.27 12.74
N PRO A 210 -11.39 0.92 11.65
CA PRO A 210 -10.53 1.07 10.49
C PRO A 210 -9.31 1.93 10.79
N GLY A 211 -8.13 1.44 10.39
CA GLY A 211 -6.83 2.02 10.73
C GLY A 211 -6.51 3.38 10.10
N SER A 212 -7.39 3.92 9.25
CA SER A 212 -7.28 5.27 8.67
C SER A 212 -8.57 6.05 8.88
N ASP A 213 -8.47 7.37 9.00
CA ASP A 213 -9.64 8.24 9.13
C ASP A 213 -10.53 8.20 7.88
N VAL A 214 -9.94 7.95 6.70
CA VAL A 214 -10.66 7.76 5.44
C VAL A 214 -11.54 6.51 5.52
N MET A 215 -10.98 5.40 5.99
CA MET A 215 -11.73 4.14 6.08
C MET A 215 -12.78 4.21 7.18
N ARG A 216 -12.52 4.90 8.30
CA ARG A 216 -13.52 5.10 9.36
C ARG A 216 -14.73 5.88 8.87
N LYS A 217 -14.51 6.91 8.06
CA LYS A 217 -15.60 7.66 7.40
C LYS A 217 -16.35 6.80 6.39
N ALA A 218 -15.63 6.01 5.58
CA ALA A 218 -16.25 5.11 4.61
C ALA A 218 -17.11 4.03 5.29
N HIS A 219 -16.65 3.48 6.41
CA HIS A 219 -17.34 2.44 7.18
C HIS A 219 -18.50 2.97 8.04
N ALA A 220 -18.60 4.28 8.27
CA ALA A 220 -19.65 4.88 9.12
C ALA A 220 -21.08 4.59 8.61
N GLU A 221 -21.23 4.34 7.31
CA GLU A 221 -22.51 3.99 6.69
C GLU A 221 -22.85 2.48 6.75
N TYR A 222 -21.89 1.63 7.12
CA TYR A 222 -22.04 0.18 7.15
C TYR A 222 -22.47 -0.25 8.54
N LYS A 223 -23.75 -0.59 8.70
CA LYS A 223 -24.29 -1.14 9.94
C LYS A 223 -24.57 -2.62 9.79
N LEU A 224 -23.53 -3.42 9.99
CA LEU A 224 -23.60 -4.88 9.88
C LEU A 224 -24.13 -5.50 11.17
N THR A 225 -25.00 -6.50 11.04
CA THR A 225 -25.41 -7.33 12.18
C THR A 225 -24.37 -8.39 12.49
N ASP A 226 -24.48 -8.98 13.68
CA ASP A 226 -23.55 -10.01 14.14
C ASP A 226 -23.47 -11.20 13.17
N GLN A 227 -24.61 -11.55 12.59
CA GLN A 227 -24.75 -12.64 11.65
C GLN A 227 -24.15 -12.32 10.27
N GLU A 228 -24.27 -11.08 9.81
CA GLU A 228 -23.67 -10.63 8.55
C GLU A 228 -22.15 -10.59 8.63
N VAL A 229 -21.64 -10.12 9.78
CA VAL A 229 -20.21 -10.13 10.10
C VAL A 229 -19.67 -11.56 10.10
N PHE A 230 -20.40 -12.52 10.69
CA PHE A 230 -20.06 -13.94 10.65
C PHE A 230 -20.03 -14.50 9.21
N TYR A 231 -21.01 -14.19 8.37
CA TYR A 231 -21.01 -14.65 6.98
C TYR A 231 -19.86 -14.06 6.17
N ILE A 232 -19.57 -12.77 6.33
CA ILE A 232 -18.40 -12.15 5.68
C ILE A 232 -17.10 -12.81 6.15
N ALA A 233 -17.00 -13.18 7.44
CA ALA A 233 -15.88 -13.97 7.97
C ALA A 233 -15.72 -15.32 7.26
N ALA A 234 -16.84 -16.05 7.08
CA ALA A 234 -16.86 -17.34 6.41
C ALA A 234 -16.32 -17.23 4.98
N PHE A 235 -16.76 -16.21 4.24
CA PHE A 235 -16.24 -15.93 2.90
C PHE A 235 -14.74 -15.61 2.91
N LEU A 236 -14.28 -14.71 3.79
CA LEU A 236 -12.86 -14.34 3.84
C LEU A 236 -11.97 -15.54 4.23
N SER A 237 -12.46 -16.43 5.10
CA SER A 237 -11.78 -17.67 5.45
C SER A 237 -11.60 -18.60 4.26
N GLU A 238 -12.62 -18.77 3.42
CA GLU A 238 -12.50 -19.57 2.19
C GLU A 238 -11.61 -18.85 1.17
N PHE A 239 -11.77 -17.54 1.03
CA PHE A 239 -11.00 -16.71 0.12
C PHE A 239 -9.49 -16.73 0.41
N HIS A 240 -9.09 -16.87 1.68
CA HIS A 240 -7.70 -17.09 2.07
C HIS A 240 -7.08 -18.33 1.38
N HIS A 241 -7.88 -19.38 1.20
CA HIS A 241 -7.44 -20.63 0.57
C HIS A 241 -7.48 -20.54 -0.97
N GLU A 242 -8.49 -19.89 -1.54
CA GLU A 242 -8.63 -19.73 -3.00
C GLU A 242 -7.62 -18.71 -3.58
N GLY A 243 -7.34 -17.65 -2.83
CA GLY A 243 -6.48 -16.53 -3.24
C GLY A 243 -7.14 -15.56 -4.23
N MET A 244 -6.41 -14.49 -4.57
CA MET A 244 -6.93 -13.47 -5.48
C MET A 244 -7.12 -14.01 -6.90
N ALA A 245 -8.29 -13.73 -7.48
CA ALA A 245 -8.56 -14.03 -8.87
C ALA A 245 -7.72 -13.12 -9.78
N LYS A 246 -7.08 -13.70 -10.80
CA LYS A 246 -6.36 -12.92 -11.83
C LYS A 246 -7.36 -12.29 -12.79
N HIS A 247 -7.09 -11.06 -13.23
CA HIS A 247 -7.88 -10.43 -14.29
C HIS A 247 -7.94 -11.34 -15.54
N LYS A 248 -9.15 -11.72 -15.95
CA LYS A 248 -9.36 -12.38 -17.25
C LYS A 248 -9.08 -11.36 -18.35
N ILE A 249 -7.91 -11.45 -18.97
CA ILE A 249 -7.55 -10.63 -20.12
C ILE A 249 -8.50 -10.98 -21.25
N PHE A 250 -9.32 -10.02 -21.69
CA PHE A 250 -10.19 -10.23 -22.84
C PHE A 250 -9.31 -10.30 -24.10
N PRO A 251 -9.27 -11.42 -24.85
CA PRO A 251 -8.27 -11.63 -25.87
C PRO A 251 -8.68 -10.94 -27.18
N VAL A 252 -8.80 -9.62 -27.16
CA VAL A 252 -9.26 -8.78 -28.29
C VAL A 252 -8.46 -9.08 -29.56
N LYS A 253 -7.13 -9.18 -29.45
CA LYS A 253 -6.25 -9.48 -30.59
C LYS A 253 -6.53 -10.84 -31.22
N LEU A 254 -6.81 -11.86 -30.39
CA LEU A 254 -7.21 -13.18 -30.87
C LEU A 254 -8.58 -13.13 -31.55
N MET A 255 -9.53 -12.38 -30.98
CA MET A 255 -10.84 -12.20 -31.60
C MET A 255 -10.76 -11.49 -32.95
N ILE A 256 -9.93 -10.44 -33.08
CA ILE A 256 -9.66 -9.76 -34.35
C ILE A 256 -9.02 -10.74 -35.34
N PHE A 257 -8.02 -11.52 -34.89
CA PHE A 257 -7.38 -12.54 -35.72
C PHE A 257 -8.40 -13.55 -36.26
N LEU A 258 -9.25 -14.11 -35.38
CA LEU A 258 -10.29 -15.08 -35.74
C LEU A 258 -11.37 -14.46 -36.64
N LEU A 259 -11.76 -13.21 -36.40
CA LEU A 259 -12.72 -12.49 -37.23
C LEU A 259 -12.21 -12.33 -38.67
N PHE A 260 -10.98 -11.83 -38.85
CA PHE A 260 -10.40 -11.69 -40.18
C PHE A 260 -10.11 -13.04 -40.84
N ALA A 261 -9.73 -14.06 -40.07
CA ALA A 261 -9.60 -15.42 -40.57
C ALA A 261 -10.93 -15.92 -41.16
N LEU A 262 -12.03 -15.77 -40.41
CA LEU A 262 -13.37 -16.14 -40.86
C LEU A 262 -13.80 -15.36 -42.10
N LEU A 263 -13.60 -14.04 -42.13
CA LEU A 263 -13.94 -13.21 -43.29
C LEU A 263 -13.17 -13.63 -44.54
N MET A 264 -11.88 -13.94 -44.41
CA MET A 264 -11.08 -14.45 -45.52
C MET A 264 -11.55 -15.83 -45.99
N THR A 265 -11.89 -16.74 -45.07
CA THR A 265 -12.42 -18.06 -45.42
C THR A 265 -13.77 -17.94 -46.15
N LEU A 266 -14.68 -17.09 -45.66
CA LEU A 266 -15.95 -16.82 -46.33
C LEU A 266 -15.76 -16.19 -47.71
N ALA A 267 -14.81 -15.26 -47.84
CA ALA A 267 -14.47 -14.66 -49.12
C ALA A 267 -13.91 -15.69 -50.11
N LEU A 268 -13.04 -16.61 -49.66
CA LEU A 268 -12.52 -17.70 -50.48
C LEU A 268 -13.62 -18.69 -50.90
N ILE A 269 -14.50 -19.08 -49.98
CA ILE A 269 -15.64 -19.97 -50.27
C ILE A 269 -16.55 -19.34 -51.32
N ASP A 270 -16.87 -18.05 -51.18
CA ASP A 270 -17.73 -17.37 -52.14
C ASP A 270 -17.06 -17.17 -53.50
N LEU A 271 -15.76 -16.88 -53.51
CA LEU A 271 -15.00 -16.71 -54.75
C LEU A 271 -14.90 -18.02 -55.56
N ILE A 272 -14.74 -19.16 -54.88
CA ILE A 272 -14.52 -20.48 -55.51
C ILE A 272 -15.85 -21.19 -55.79
N PHE A 273 -16.75 -21.26 -54.80
CA PHE A 273 -17.92 -22.15 -54.83
C PHE A 273 -19.24 -21.38 -55.02
N THR A 274 -19.63 -20.50 -54.09
CA THR A 274 -21.01 -19.99 -54.04
C THR A 274 -21.28 -18.83 -55.00
N LYS A 275 -20.26 -18.05 -55.35
CA LYS A 275 -20.30 -16.95 -56.33
C LYS A 275 -21.48 -15.98 -56.17
N LYS A 276 -21.93 -15.74 -54.92
CA LYS A 276 -23.04 -14.84 -54.61
C LYS A 276 -22.66 -13.38 -54.84
N ILE A 277 -21.42 -13.00 -54.52
CA ILE A 277 -20.92 -11.65 -54.74
C ILE A 277 -20.30 -11.57 -56.14
N LYS A 278 -20.88 -10.72 -57.00
CA LYS A 278 -20.46 -10.60 -58.42
C LYS A 278 -19.10 -9.92 -58.58
N TYR A 279 -18.76 -8.99 -57.71
CA TYR A 279 -17.55 -8.16 -57.82
C TYR A 279 -16.35 -8.83 -57.13
N ARG A 280 -15.51 -9.52 -57.91
CA ARG A 280 -14.29 -10.21 -57.42
C ARG A 280 -13.32 -9.31 -56.65
N ILE A 281 -13.34 -8.00 -56.94
CA ILE A 281 -12.49 -7.02 -56.25
C ILE A 281 -12.82 -6.93 -54.76
N ILE A 282 -14.06 -7.21 -54.36
CA ILE A 282 -14.48 -7.20 -52.95
C ILE A 282 -13.80 -8.35 -52.21
N HIS A 283 -13.80 -9.57 -52.77
CA HIS A 283 -13.10 -10.72 -52.16
C HIS A 283 -11.60 -10.47 -52.04
N LEU A 284 -10.97 -9.98 -53.11
CA LEU A 284 -9.54 -9.69 -53.12
C LEU A 284 -9.17 -8.62 -52.08
N THR A 285 -10.00 -7.58 -51.93
CA THR A 285 -9.79 -6.54 -50.92
C THR A 285 -9.87 -7.12 -49.51
N VAL A 286 -10.88 -7.94 -49.21
CA VAL A 286 -11.03 -8.59 -47.90
C VAL A 286 -9.83 -9.48 -47.58
N ILE A 287 -9.35 -10.26 -48.55
CA ILE A 287 -8.18 -11.14 -48.37
C ILE A 287 -6.90 -10.32 -48.14
N VAL A 288 -6.63 -9.30 -48.95
CA VAL A 288 -5.43 -8.47 -48.80
C VAL A 288 -5.43 -7.72 -47.46
N VAL A 289 -6.58 -7.16 -47.06
CA VAL A 289 -6.71 -6.50 -45.75
C VAL A 289 -6.54 -7.51 -44.61
N GLY A 290 -7.19 -8.67 -44.69
CA GLY A 290 -7.06 -9.72 -43.67
C GLY A 290 -5.63 -10.23 -43.50
N LEU A 291 -4.92 -10.47 -44.60
CA LEU A 291 -3.50 -10.83 -44.59
C LEU A 291 -2.63 -9.71 -44.01
N GLY A 292 -2.90 -8.45 -44.35
CA GLY A 292 -2.20 -7.30 -43.79
C GLY A 292 -2.38 -7.20 -42.27
N VAL A 293 -3.60 -7.40 -41.78
CA VAL A 293 -3.92 -7.42 -40.34
C VAL A 293 -3.22 -8.59 -39.65
N HIS A 294 -3.30 -9.80 -40.20
CA HIS A 294 -2.61 -10.98 -39.65
C HIS A 294 -1.10 -10.82 -39.61
N PHE A 295 -0.50 -10.31 -40.69
CA PHE A 295 0.93 -10.04 -40.74
C PHE A 295 1.33 -8.99 -39.70
N ASN A 296 0.59 -7.89 -39.60
CA ASN A 296 0.84 -6.86 -38.60
C ASN A 296 0.74 -7.42 -37.17
N LEU A 297 -0.32 -8.16 -36.85
CA LEU A 297 -0.48 -8.81 -35.54
C LEU A 297 0.67 -9.78 -35.26
N ALA A 298 1.04 -10.62 -36.23
CA ALA A 298 2.14 -11.57 -36.06
C ALA A 298 3.47 -10.86 -35.78
N VAL A 299 3.77 -9.77 -36.50
CA VAL A 299 5.00 -8.99 -36.26
C VAL A 299 4.97 -8.32 -34.89
N VAL A 300 3.85 -7.69 -34.51
CA VAL A 300 3.73 -7.00 -33.21
C VAL A 300 3.83 -7.98 -32.05
N GLU A 301 3.15 -9.13 -32.11
CA GLU A 301 3.22 -10.15 -31.07
C GLU A 301 4.62 -10.79 -31.00
N ALA A 302 5.26 -11.07 -32.14
CA ALA A 302 6.62 -11.58 -32.17
C ALA A 302 7.63 -10.59 -31.56
N GLN A 303 7.45 -9.28 -31.82
CA GLN A 303 8.29 -8.25 -31.21
C GLN A 303 8.05 -8.10 -29.71
N ASN A 304 6.82 -8.27 -29.24
CA ASN A 304 6.48 -8.16 -27.82
C ASN A 304 6.77 -9.44 -27.02
N LEU A 305 7.06 -10.56 -27.70
CA LEU A 305 7.50 -11.78 -27.04
C LEU A 305 8.71 -11.48 -26.15
N SER A 306 8.61 -11.84 -24.87
CA SER A 306 9.65 -11.57 -23.86
C SER A 306 9.92 -10.09 -23.56
N ARG A 307 9.05 -9.16 -23.97
CA ARG A 307 9.09 -7.75 -23.51
C ARG A 307 8.05 -7.53 -22.41
N THR A 308 8.47 -6.88 -21.34
CA THR A 308 7.65 -6.61 -20.14
C THR A 308 7.41 -5.13 -19.91
N ARG A 309 7.33 -4.33 -20.99
CA ARG A 309 7.00 -2.91 -20.88
C ARG A 309 5.63 -2.72 -20.23
N ASP A 310 5.53 -1.74 -19.35
CA ASP A 310 4.36 -1.44 -18.51
C ASP A 310 3.95 -2.55 -17.52
N TYR A 311 4.78 -3.58 -17.34
CA TYR A 311 4.58 -4.58 -16.28
C TYR A 311 4.63 -3.90 -14.91
N ALA A 312 3.56 -4.06 -14.14
CA ALA A 312 3.32 -3.42 -12.84
C ALA A 312 2.56 -4.38 -11.91
N PRO A 313 3.21 -5.43 -11.40
CA PRO A 313 2.55 -6.41 -10.55
C PRO A 313 2.19 -5.81 -9.19
N ASP A 314 1.13 -6.33 -8.58
CA ASP A 314 0.79 -6.03 -7.20
C ASP A 314 1.93 -6.48 -6.27
N GLN A 315 2.19 -5.70 -5.23
CA GLN A 315 3.31 -5.91 -4.32
C GLN A 315 2.80 -6.30 -2.92
N PRO A 316 3.57 -7.06 -2.13
CA PRO A 316 3.16 -7.46 -0.77
C PRO A 316 2.85 -6.26 0.14
N ILE A 317 3.52 -5.13 -0.12
CA ILE A 317 3.27 -3.84 0.53
C ILE A 317 3.00 -2.82 -0.57
N LYS A 318 1.95 -2.02 -0.37
CA LYS A 318 1.53 -0.96 -1.29
C LYS A 318 2.43 0.27 -1.15
N PHE A 319 3.70 0.07 -1.49
CA PHE A 319 4.75 1.08 -1.42
C PHE A 319 4.65 2.06 -2.59
N SER A 320 4.52 3.35 -2.28
CA SER A 320 4.48 4.43 -3.29
C SER A 320 5.83 5.14 -3.37
N HIS A 321 6.48 5.07 -4.54
CA HIS A 321 7.68 5.87 -4.81
C HIS A 321 7.34 7.36 -4.88
N LYS A 322 6.13 7.71 -5.32
CA LYS A 322 5.64 9.08 -5.34
C LYS A 322 5.60 9.73 -3.97
N VAL A 323 5.13 9.04 -2.94
CA VAL A 323 5.15 9.60 -1.58
C VAL A 323 6.59 9.81 -1.09
N HIS A 324 7.50 8.87 -1.36
CA HIS A 324 8.86 8.89 -0.81
C HIS A 324 9.83 9.77 -1.60
N ALA A 325 10.01 9.51 -2.89
CA ALA A 325 10.91 10.25 -3.77
C ALA A 325 10.25 11.51 -4.35
N GLY A 326 8.95 11.51 -4.60
CA GLY A 326 8.20 12.63 -5.17
C GLY A 326 7.86 13.70 -4.13
N ASP A 327 6.98 13.39 -3.18
CA ASP A 327 6.43 14.34 -2.21
C ASP A 327 7.46 14.66 -1.12
N ASN A 328 8.07 13.63 -0.52
CA ASN A 328 9.04 13.79 0.56
C ASN A 328 10.48 14.07 0.06
N LYS A 329 10.72 14.03 -1.25
CA LYS A 329 12.03 14.32 -1.88
C LYS A 329 13.18 13.47 -1.33
N THR A 330 12.90 12.22 -0.97
CA THR A 330 13.92 11.27 -0.52
C THR A 330 14.83 10.91 -1.70
N ASP A 331 16.14 11.00 -1.51
CA ASP A 331 17.11 10.65 -2.54
C ASP A 331 17.03 9.15 -2.91
N CYS A 332 17.06 8.83 -4.21
CA CYS A 332 16.96 7.45 -4.70
C CYS A 332 18.05 6.54 -4.12
N LYS A 333 19.27 7.05 -3.93
CA LYS A 333 20.42 6.28 -3.43
C LYS A 333 20.39 6.12 -1.92
N TYR A 334 19.51 6.81 -1.19
CA TYR A 334 19.30 6.51 0.22
C TYR A 334 18.76 5.09 0.40
N CYS A 335 17.77 4.71 -0.40
CA CYS A 335 17.20 3.36 -0.37
C CYS A 335 18.00 2.39 -1.26
N HIS A 336 18.37 2.81 -2.48
CA HIS A 336 19.14 2.00 -3.43
C HIS A 336 20.63 2.29 -3.35
N SER A 337 21.17 2.18 -2.14
CA SER A 337 22.54 2.62 -1.82
C SER A 337 23.62 1.88 -2.59
N VAL A 338 23.36 0.64 -3.01
CA VAL A 338 24.34 -0.20 -3.73
C VAL A 338 24.44 0.09 -5.22
N ALA A 339 23.60 0.97 -5.76
CA ALA A 339 23.59 1.29 -7.20
C ALA A 339 24.92 1.85 -7.72
N GLU A 340 25.71 2.53 -6.87
CA GLU A 340 26.98 3.14 -7.29
C GLU A 340 28.16 2.16 -7.31
N TYR A 341 28.06 1.00 -6.66
CA TYR A 341 29.21 0.10 -6.47
C TYR A 341 28.92 -1.38 -6.74
N SER A 342 27.65 -1.76 -6.90
CA SER A 342 27.25 -3.14 -7.22
C SER A 342 26.71 -3.27 -8.65
N LYS A 343 26.64 -4.52 -9.13
CA LYS A 343 25.97 -4.85 -10.39
C LYS A 343 24.46 -4.62 -10.32
N SER A 344 23.87 -4.76 -9.13
CA SER A 344 22.46 -4.54 -8.86
C SER A 344 22.28 -3.30 -7.98
N ALA A 345 21.22 -2.51 -8.22
CA ALA A 345 20.82 -1.42 -7.33
C ALA A 345 20.25 -1.92 -5.98
N GLY A 346 19.94 -3.22 -5.88
CA GLY A 346 19.43 -3.86 -4.68
C GLY A 346 18.00 -3.45 -4.31
N ILE A 347 17.30 -4.32 -3.59
CA ILE A 347 16.06 -3.95 -2.89
C ILE A 347 16.46 -3.61 -1.45
N PRO A 348 16.05 -2.45 -0.91
CA PRO A 348 16.41 -2.07 0.46
C PRO A 348 15.93 -3.14 1.45
N SER A 349 16.75 -3.40 2.47
CA SER A 349 16.34 -4.28 3.57
C SER A 349 15.27 -3.61 4.44
N ASN A 350 14.52 -4.40 5.20
CA ASN A 350 13.48 -3.90 6.09
C ASN A 350 13.99 -2.84 7.09
N ASN A 351 15.27 -2.93 7.47
CA ASN A 351 15.92 -1.96 8.36
C ASN A 351 15.93 -0.54 7.80
N VAL A 352 16.08 -0.37 6.48
CA VAL A 352 16.04 0.95 5.83
C VAL A 352 14.67 1.59 6.03
N CYS A 353 13.60 0.81 5.91
CA CYS A 353 12.24 1.27 6.18
C CYS A 353 12.09 1.71 7.65
N LEU A 354 12.62 0.92 8.58
CA LEU A 354 12.50 1.17 10.01
C LEU A 354 13.30 2.38 10.51
N ASN A 355 14.27 2.90 9.76
CA ASN A 355 14.98 4.14 10.11
C ASN A 355 14.01 5.31 10.27
N CYS A 356 12.97 5.36 9.45
CA CYS A 356 11.92 6.39 9.51
C CYS A 356 10.64 5.85 10.15
N HIS A 357 10.24 4.62 9.82
CA HIS A 357 8.97 4.06 10.26
C HIS A 357 8.93 3.63 11.74
N LYS A 358 10.05 3.72 12.48
CA LYS A 358 9.99 3.70 13.95
C LYS A 358 9.29 4.92 14.56
N VAL A 359 9.30 6.05 13.85
CA VAL A 359 8.65 7.30 14.28
C VAL A 359 7.39 7.56 13.46
N VAL A 360 7.43 7.27 12.15
CA VAL A 360 6.30 7.44 11.24
C VAL A 360 5.46 6.17 11.19
N LEU A 361 4.45 6.10 12.06
CA LEU A 361 3.62 4.90 12.24
C LEU A 361 2.33 4.88 11.40
N SER A 362 1.97 5.99 10.74
CA SER A 362 0.74 6.10 9.96
C SER A 362 0.96 6.93 8.70
N GLY A 363 0.48 6.43 7.57
CA GLY A 363 0.46 7.15 6.29
C GLY A 363 -0.82 7.93 6.07
N ARG A 364 -0.76 8.97 5.22
CA ARG A 364 -1.93 9.80 4.86
C ARG A 364 -3.07 9.01 4.22
N ASN A 365 -2.73 8.07 3.33
CA ASN A 365 -3.71 7.34 2.53
C ASN A 365 -4.05 5.95 3.11
N SER A 366 -3.02 5.18 3.46
CA SER A 366 -3.14 3.81 3.98
C SER A 366 -3.36 3.71 5.50
N GLY A 367 -3.26 4.82 6.24
CA GLY A 367 -3.21 4.79 7.70
C GLY A 367 -2.05 3.93 8.21
N LYS A 368 -2.29 3.17 9.28
CA LYS A 368 -1.29 2.26 9.88
C LYS A 368 -1.13 0.93 9.14
N PHE A 369 -2.03 0.58 8.22
CA PHE A 369 -2.15 -0.77 7.67
C PHE A 369 -0.87 -1.24 6.96
N GLU A 370 -0.44 -0.53 5.92
CA GLU A 370 0.75 -0.91 5.14
C GLU A 370 2.06 -0.79 5.95
N ILE A 371 2.18 0.22 6.82
CA ILE A 371 3.36 0.40 7.67
C ILE A 371 3.46 -0.73 8.72
N ASN A 372 2.33 -1.22 9.23
CA ASN A 372 2.32 -2.36 10.15
C ASN A 372 2.86 -3.65 9.52
N LYS A 373 2.75 -3.84 8.19
CA LYS A 373 3.34 -5.00 7.50
C LYS A 373 4.88 -4.99 7.64
N ILE A 374 5.51 -3.82 7.55
CA ILE A 374 6.96 -3.63 7.76
C ILE A 374 7.37 -4.01 9.19
N HIS A 375 6.60 -3.56 10.19
CA HIS A 375 6.83 -3.92 11.58
C HIS A 375 6.55 -5.40 11.88
N ARG A 376 5.60 -6.01 11.18
CA ARG A 376 5.32 -7.44 11.30
C ARG A 376 6.49 -8.27 10.76
N ALA A 377 7.00 -7.93 9.58
CA ALA A 377 8.18 -8.55 8.99
C ALA A 377 9.41 -8.43 9.91
N ASP A 378 9.60 -7.28 10.55
CA ASP A 378 10.68 -7.07 11.54
C ASP A 378 10.54 -8.00 12.75
N LYS A 379 9.33 -8.10 13.32
CA LYS A 379 9.06 -8.90 14.52
C LYS A 379 9.09 -10.40 14.25
N SER A 380 8.59 -10.84 13.10
CA SER A 380 8.57 -12.26 12.73
C SER A 380 9.93 -12.74 12.26
N GLY A 381 10.81 -11.82 11.82
CA GLY A 381 12.08 -12.16 11.18
C GLY A 381 11.92 -12.67 9.74
N ASN A 382 10.69 -12.72 9.21
CA ASN A 382 10.44 -13.15 7.85
C ASN A 382 10.65 -11.98 6.87
N PRO A 383 11.44 -12.16 5.79
CA PRO A 383 11.65 -11.12 4.81
C PRO A 383 10.38 -10.84 4.00
N ILE A 384 10.24 -9.60 3.53
CA ILE A 384 9.18 -9.22 2.60
C ILE A 384 9.52 -9.77 1.21
N GLU A 385 8.64 -10.61 0.66
CA GLU A 385 8.83 -11.24 -0.65
C GLU A 385 8.38 -10.33 -1.80
N TRP A 386 9.25 -9.39 -2.17
CA TRP A 386 8.97 -8.45 -3.27
C TRP A 386 8.87 -9.13 -4.64
N VAL A 387 7.92 -8.67 -5.46
CA VAL A 387 7.80 -9.13 -6.85
C VAL A 387 8.67 -8.27 -7.75
N ARG A 388 9.67 -8.89 -8.36
CA ARG A 388 10.65 -8.20 -9.21
C ARG A 388 9.99 -7.67 -10.50
N VAL A 389 10.01 -6.35 -10.68
CA VAL A 389 9.44 -5.69 -11.87
C VAL A 389 10.39 -5.69 -13.06
N HIS A 390 11.68 -5.40 -12.84
CA HIS A 390 12.68 -5.31 -13.90
C HIS A 390 13.52 -6.58 -13.93
N ASN A 391 13.50 -7.30 -15.06
CA ASN A 391 14.32 -8.47 -15.26
C ASN A 391 15.04 -8.44 -16.62
N LEU A 392 16.23 -9.02 -16.66
CA LEU A 392 17.02 -9.26 -17.86
C LEU A 392 17.31 -10.77 -17.92
N ALA A 393 17.59 -11.28 -19.11
CA ALA A 393 17.97 -12.69 -19.26
C ALA A 393 19.31 -12.98 -18.57
N ASP A 394 19.46 -14.16 -17.97
CA ASP A 394 20.62 -14.51 -17.12
C ASP A 394 21.97 -14.51 -17.85
N HIS A 395 21.97 -14.65 -19.18
CA HIS A 395 23.19 -14.56 -19.99
C HIS A 395 23.67 -13.12 -20.22
N VAL A 396 22.88 -12.11 -19.84
CA VAL A 396 23.23 -10.69 -19.98
C VAL A 396 23.91 -10.22 -18.70
N PHE A 397 25.15 -9.76 -18.84
CA PHE A 397 25.83 -9.05 -17.76
C PHE A 397 25.54 -7.56 -17.82
N PHE A 398 24.88 -7.04 -16.78
CA PHE A 398 24.63 -5.61 -16.60
C PHE A 398 25.13 -5.17 -15.22
N SER A 399 25.77 -4.01 -15.15
CA SER A 399 26.32 -3.46 -13.91
C SER A 399 25.82 -2.04 -13.66
N HIS A 400 25.06 -1.83 -12.58
CA HIS A 400 24.64 -0.49 -12.15
C HIS A 400 25.84 0.42 -11.84
N ALA A 401 26.88 -0.08 -11.17
CA ALA A 401 28.07 0.69 -10.84
C ALA A 401 28.73 1.35 -12.06
N GLN A 402 28.82 0.62 -13.19
CA GLN A 402 29.40 1.17 -14.41
C GLN A 402 28.54 2.30 -15.01
N HIS A 403 27.22 2.19 -14.94
CA HIS A 403 26.32 3.16 -15.56
C HIS A 403 26.07 4.38 -14.65
N VAL A 404 25.89 4.15 -13.35
CA VAL A 404 25.59 5.20 -12.36
C VAL A 404 26.86 5.89 -11.89
N ASN A 405 27.88 5.14 -11.45
CA ASN A 405 29.07 5.76 -10.88
C ASN A 405 30.09 6.19 -11.94
N ALA A 406 30.44 5.33 -12.90
CA ALA A 406 31.39 5.71 -13.95
C ALA A 406 30.73 6.51 -15.09
N GLY A 407 29.55 6.06 -15.54
CA GLY A 407 28.80 6.69 -16.63
C GLY A 407 28.04 7.95 -16.23
N LYS A 408 27.80 8.17 -14.92
CA LYS A 408 27.01 9.30 -14.39
C LYS A 408 25.67 9.46 -15.12
N ILE A 409 25.02 8.33 -15.41
CA ILE A 409 23.70 8.32 -16.05
C ILE A 409 22.62 8.51 -14.99
N GLU A 410 21.76 9.52 -15.21
CA GLU A 410 20.60 9.78 -14.36
C GLU A 410 19.62 8.59 -14.34
N CYS A 411 19.09 8.25 -13.16
CA CYS A 411 18.21 7.10 -12.96
C CYS A 411 16.96 7.15 -13.85
N GLU A 412 16.39 8.34 -14.02
CA GLU A 412 15.16 8.58 -14.80
C GLU A 412 15.32 8.27 -16.28
N LYS A 413 16.54 8.34 -16.82
CA LYS A 413 16.82 8.02 -18.22
C LYS A 413 16.54 6.54 -18.52
N CYS A 414 16.68 5.65 -17.53
CA CYS A 414 16.45 4.21 -17.67
C CYS A 414 15.08 3.79 -17.12
N HIS A 415 14.69 4.31 -15.96
CA HIS A 415 13.49 3.88 -15.24
C HIS A 415 12.27 4.81 -15.42
N GLY A 416 12.41 5.93 -16.13
CA GLY A 416 11.37 6.95 -16.27
C GLY A 416 11.19 7.78 -15.00
N ASP A 417 10.09 8.54 -14.92
CA ASP A 417 9.74 9.35 -13.75
C ASP A 417 9.22 8.48 -12.60
N VAL A 418 10.13 7.77 -11.93
CA VAL A 418 9.81 6.92 -10.76
C VAL A 418 9.29 7.76 -9.59
N ALA A 419 9.74 9.01 -9.46
CA ALA A 419 9.25 9.93 -8.43
C ALA A 419 7.78 10.33 -8.65
N GLY A 420 7.24 10.16 -9.85
CA GLY A 420 5.81 10.27 -10.14
C GLY A 420 5.00 8.97 -9.99
N MET A 421 5.65 7.82 -9.70
CA MET A 421 5.00 6.51 -9.71
C MET A 421 4.48 6.09 -8.32
N ASP A 422 3.17 5.91 -8.23
CA ASP A 422 2.52 5.28 -7.08
C ASP A 422 2.70 3.75 -7.09
N ILE A 423 2.67 3.12 -8.26
CA ILE A 423 3.11 1.74 -8.49
C ILE A 423 4.27 1.78 -9.47
N VAL A 424 5.38 1.17 -9.10
CA VAL A 424 6.53 1.08 -10.00
C VAL A 424 6.20 0.17 -11.17
N LYS A 425 6.50 0.64 -12.38
CA LYS A 425 6.29 -0.11 -13.62
C LYS A 425 7.54 -0.10 -14.48
N GLN A 426 7.68 -1.10 -15.33
CA GLN A 426 8.77 -1.12 -16.29
C GLN A 426 8.54 -0.09 -17.41
N PHE A 427 9.27 1.02 -17.36
CA PHE A 427 9.17 2.10 -18.33
C PHE A 427 9.82 1.76 -19.68
N SER A 428 11.09 1.31 -19.63
CA SER A 428 11.88 0.96 -20.81
C SER A 428 11.68 -0.52 -21.17
N ASP A 429 11.70 -0.85 -22.46
CA ASP A 429 11.57 -2.25 -22.89
C ASP A 429 12.82 -3.11 -22.57
N LEU A 430 13.97 -2.47 -22.29
CA LEU A 430 15.25 -3.09 -21.99
C LEU A 430 15.71 -4.12 -23.05
N SER A 431 15.27 -3.92 -24.29
CA SER A 431 15.66 -4.76 -25.42
C SER A 431 17.12 -4.53 -25.81
N MET A 432 17.72 -5.50 -26.49
CA MET A 432 19.08 -5.34 -27.04
C MET A 432 19.19 -4.10 -27.95
N GLY A 433 18.14 -3.81 -28.74
CA GLY A 433 18.09 -2.62 -29.59
C GLY A 433 18.15 -1.34 -28.76
N TRP A 434 17.39 -1.26 -27.68
CA TRP A 434 17.43 -0.12 -26.74
C TRP A 434 18.82 0.08 -26.13
N CYS A 435 19.48 -1.00 -25.70
CA CYS A 435 20.85 -0.94 -25.17
C CYS A 435 21.84 -0.39 -26.22
N ILE A 436 21.80 -0.93 -27.44
CA ILE A 436 22.70 -0.53 -28.52
C ILE A 436 22.47 0.93 -28.91
N ASP A 437 21.23 1.37 -29.05
CA ASP A 437 20.91 2.73 -29.46
C ASP A 437 21.29 3.75 -28.38
N CYS A 438 21.11 3.40 -27.10
CA CYS A 438 21.62 4.20 -25.99
C CYS A 438 23.15 4.32 -26.02
N HIS A 439 23.86 3.21 -26.28
CA HIS A 439 25.32 3.19 -26.34
C HIS A 439 25.88 3.93 -27.57
N ARG A 440 25.18 3.90 -28.71
CA ARG A 440 25.57 4.65 -29.92
C ARG A 440 25.49 6.16 -29.74
N THR A 441 24.59 6.63 -28.87
CA THR A 441 24.28 8.06 -28.72
C THR A 441 24.84 8.69 -27.45
N THR A 442 25.12 7.89 -26.42
CA THR A 442 25.64 8.37 -25.14
C THR A 442 27.14 8.66 -25.23
N LYS A 443 27.53 9.88 -24.89
CA LYS A 443 28.94 10.30 -24.86
C LYS A 443 29.60 9.86 -23.57
N VAL A 444 30.84 9.40 -23.68
CA VAL A 444 31.69 9.06 -22.53
C VAL A 444 32.29 10.33 -21.93
N ASN A 445 32.35 10.42 -20.60
CA ASN A 445 33.04 11.52 -19.92
C ASN A 445 34.56 11.30 -19.93
N PHE A 446 35.23 11.81 -20.96
CA PHE A 446 36.69 11.79 -21.07
C PHE A 446 37.40 12.84 -20.19
N LYS A 447 36.70 13.91 -19.81
CA LYS A 447 37.33 15.09 -19.21
C LYS A 447 37.54 14.94 -17.70
N ASP A 448 36.53 14.42 -17.00
CA ASP A 448 36.55 14.37 -15.54
C ASP A 448 36.92 12.97 -15.00
N ASN A 449 37.03 11.98 -15.87
CA ASN A 449 37.33 10.61 -15.48
C ASN A 449 38.84 10.32 -15.55
N LYS A 450 39.46 10.16 -14.37
CA LYS A 450 40.88 9.83 -14.20
C LYS A 450 41.31 8.53 -14.89
N TYR A 451 40.37 7.64 -15.20
CA TYR A 451 40.67 6.45 -15.99
C TYR A 451 41.22 6.83 -17.38
N TYR A 452 40.57 7.77 -18.08
CA TYR A 452 40.98 8.15 -19.44
C TYR A 452 42.21 9.06 -19.47
N SER A 453 42.47 9.84 -18.42
CA SER A 453 43.71 10.64 -18.34
C SER A 453 44.97 9.77 -18.41
N ASN A 454 44.92 8.55 -17.87
CA ASN A 454 46.05 7.61 -17.96
C ASN A 454 46.29 7.15 -19.40
N TYR A 455 45.22 6.88 -20.17
CA TYR A 455 45.34 6.51 -21.58
C TYR A 455 45.86 7.68 -22.44
N LEU A 456 45.42 8.91 -22.16
CA LEU A 456 45.95 10.10 -22.82
C LEU A 456 47.45 10.27 -22.54
N LYS A 457 47.87 10.10 -21.28
CA LYS A 457 49.27 10.14 -20.89
C LYS A 457 50.10 9.05 -21.60
N LEU A 458 49.63 7.80 -21.59
CA LEU A 458 50.30 6.69 -22.28
C LEU A 458 50.41 6.96 -23.80
N HIS A 459 49.37 7.53 -24.41
CA HIS A 459 49.40 7.92 -25.82
C HIS A 459 50.44 9.02 -26.10
N GLU A 460 50.53 10.04 -25.25
CA GLU A 460 51.54 11.10 -25.36
C GLU A 460 52.96 10.58 -25.14
N GLU A 461 53.17 9.67 -24.19
CA GLU A 461 54.47 9.06 -23.92
C GLU A 461 54.94 8.15 -25.06
N LEU A 462 54.02 7.39 -25.68
CA LEU A 462 54.27 6.63 -26.91
C LEU A 462 54.64 7.55 -28.08
N LYS A 463 53.88 8.63 -28.28
CA LYS A 463 54.14 9.61 -29.34
C LYS A 463 55.47 10.34 -29.14
N ALA A 464 55.84 10.59 -27.89
CA ALA A 464 57.13 11.20 -27.52
C ALA A 464 58.31 10.21 -27.54
N GLY A 465 58.08 8.92 -27.80
CA GLY A 465 59.10 7.88 -27.81
C GLY A 465 59.68 7.55 -26.43
N LYS A 466 59.00 7.95 -25.34
CA LYS A 466 59.42 7.63 -23.95
C LYS A 466 59.15 6.18 -23.59
N ILE A 467 58.15 5.58 -24.22
CA ILE A 467 57.79 4.17 -24.12
C ILE A 467 57.62 3.62 -25.53
N ASP A 468 58.03 2.38 -25.73
CA ASP A 468 57.99 1.65 -27.01
C ASP A 468 56.67 0.89 -27.20
N SER A 469 56.01 0.50 -26.11
CA SER A 469 54.75 -0.23 -26.10
C SER A 469 53.94 0.02 -24.83
N VAL A 470 52.64 -0.30 -24.84
CA VAL A 470 51.80 -0.34 -23.62
C VAL A 470 51.62 -1.78 -23.16
N THR A 471 51.92 -2.05 -21.89
CA THR A 471 51.73 -3.36 -21.25
C THR A 471 50.41 -3.43 -20.48
N VAL A 472 49.94 -4.66 -20.21
CA VAL A 472 48.70 -4.92 -19.43
C VAL A 472 48.79 -4.33 -18.02
N GLU A 473 49.98 -4.32 -17.43
CA GLU A 473 50.25 -3.68 -16.13
C GLU A 473 49.98 -2.17 -16.17
N GLN A 474 50.42 -1.47 -17.21
CA GLN A 474 50.29 -0.02 -17.34
C GLN A 474 48.84 0.47 -17.47
N ILE A 475 47.91 -0.41 -17.87
CA ILE A 475 46.46 -0.14 -17.89
C ILE A 475 45.72 -0.76 -16.69
N GLY A 476 46.48 -1.23 -15.69
CA GLY A 476 45.97 -1.80 -14.45
C GLY A 476 45.31 -3.16 -14.62
N GLY A 477 45.73 -3.96 -15.59
CA GLY A 477 45.22 -5.32 -15.82
C GLY A 477 45.82 -6.38 -14.89
N LEU A 478 46.68 -5.99 -13.94
CA LEU A 478 47.11 -6.83 -12.82
C LEU A 478 46.21 -6.69 -11.57
N ASP A 479 45.16 -5.87 -11.67
CA ASP A 479 44.18 -5.73 -10.61
C ASP A 479 43.31 -7.00 -10.52
N CYS A 480 43.48 -7.77 -9.45
CA CYS A 480 42.81 -9.05 -9.26
C CYS A 480 41.28 -8.93 -9.37
N MET A 481 40.69 -7.79 -8.99
CA MET A 481 39.25 -7.56 -9.08
C MET A 481 38.74 -7.41 -10.52
N LYS A 482 39.62 -7.15 -11.50
CA LYS A 482 39.25 -7.07 -12.93
C LYS A 482 39.24 -8.44 -13.62
N CYS A 483 39.93 -9.42 -13.07
CA CYS A 483 40.04 -10.77 -13.63
C CYS A 483 39.16 -11.79 -12.87
N HIS A 484 38.95 -11.60 -11.58
CA HIS A 484 38.19 -12.50 -10.72
C HIS A 484 36.91 -11.81 -10.20
N TYR A 485 35.98 -11.51 -11.12
CA TYR A 485 34.65 -10.96 -10.82
C TYR A 485 33.80 -11.86 -9.91
#